data_AF-A0A967ID93-F1
#
_entry.id   AF-A0A967ID93-F1
#
_cell.length_a   1.000
_cell.length_b   1.000
_cell.length_c   1.000
_cell.angle_alpha   90.00
_cell.angle_beta   90.00
_cell.angle_gamma   90.00
#
_symmetry.space_group_name_H-M   'P 1'
#
loop_
_entity.id
_entity.type
_entity.pdbx_description
1 polymer ?
#
loop_
_entity_poly.entity_id
_entity_poly.type
_entity_poly.pdbx_seq_one_letter_code
_entity_poly.pdbx_strand_id
1 'polypeptide(L)'
;MTRCALAIISGLAVLAVLGYNLWAYCCGRCAAENFVQLGPYGLLLTGVTLAAGLALLLLKACRIRNLRLSRCRCGSLPAPGWDFCPRCGTSLKAT
;
A
#
# COMPACT_ATOMS: atom_id res chain seq x y z
N MET A 1 -9.87 5.62 4.72
CA MET A 1 -8.94 4.49 5.02
C MET A 1 -7.64 4.49 4.20
N THR A 2 -7.65 4.64 2.86
CA THR A 2 -6.40 4.62 2.05
C THR A 2 -5.43 5.75 2.38
N ARG A 3 -5.97 6.96 2.58
CA ARG A 3 -5.19 8.15 2.93
C ARG A 3 -4.50 7.98 4.29
N CYS A 4 -5.19 7.36 5.26
CA CYS A 4 -4.61 7.04 6.57
C CYS A 4 -3.51 5.98 6.45
N ALA A 5 -3.73 4.91 5.69
CA ALA A 5 -2.70 3.88 5.48
C ALA A 5 -1.44 4.43 4.78
N LEU A 6 -1.62 5.29 3.78
CA LEU A 6 -0.50 5.92 3.08
C LEU A 6 0.27 6.88 4.00
N ALA A 7 -0.45 7.66 4.83
CA ALA A 7 0.15 8.55 5.82
C ALA A 7 0.91 7.79 6.92
N ILE A 8 0.40 6.62 7.33
CA ILE A 8 1.07 5.74 8.29
C ILE A 8 2.35 5.17 7.68
N ILE A 9 2.30 4.68 6.43
CA ILE A 9 3.47 4.14 5.73
C ILE A 9 4.53 5.24 5.53
N SER A 10 4.12 6.44 5.10
CA SER A 10 5.06 7.56 4.96
C SER A 10 5.64 7.99 6.30
N GLY A 11 4.83 8.04 7.36
CA GLY A 11 5.29 8.38 8.71
C GLY A 11 6.31 7.38 9.24
N LEU A 12 6.07 6.08 9.06
CA LEU A 12 6.99 5.01 9.43
C LEU A 12 8.30 5.08 8.63
N ALA A 13 8.23 5.40 7.34
CA ALA A 13 9.41 5.57 6.49
C ALA A 13 10.30 6.71 6.99
N VAL A 14 9.69 7.87 7.28
CA VAL A 14 10.40 9.05 7.80
C VAL A 14 11.02 8.76 9.15
N LEU A 15 10.29 8.12 10.07
CA LEU A 15 10.81 7.72 11.38
C LEU A 15 11.99 6.75 11.27
N ALA A 16 11.93 5.79 10.35
CA ALA A 16 13.00 4.83 10.15
C ALA A 16 14.28 5.49 9.59
N VAL A 17 14.15 6.41 8.64
CA VAL A 17 15.28 7.18 8.09
C VAL A 17 15.90 8.09 9.15
N LEU A 18 15.07 8.82 9.91
CA LEU A 18 15.55 9.70 10.98
C LEU A 18 16.22 8.90 12.10
N GLY A 19 15.63 7.77 12.51
CA GLY A 19 16.20 6.89 13.53
C GLY A 19 17.53 6.28 13.12
N TYR A 20 17.65 5.84 11.86
CA TYR A 20 18.92 5.34 11.31
C TYR A 20 20.00 6.42 11.29
N ASN A 21 19.68 7.61 10.78
CA ASN A 21 20.63 8.73 10.71
C ASN A 21 21.04 9.24 12.09
N LEU A 22 20.11 9.27 13.06
CA LEU A 22 20.40 9.62 14.45
C LEU A 22 21.32 8.59 15.12
N TRP A 23 21.05 7.30 14.93
CA TRP A 23 21.92 6.24 15.44
C TRP A 23 23.33 6.31 14.83
N ALA A 24 23.42 6.51 13.51
CA ALA A 24 24.70 6.64 12.81
C ALA A 24 25.50 7.88 13.25
N TYR A 25 24.81 9.00 13.54
CA TYR A 25 25.40 10.21 14.12
C TYR A 25 25.95 9.97 15.54
N CYS A 26 25.16 9.32 16.41
CA CYS A 26 25.61 8.98 17.77
C CYS A 26 26.82 8.03 17.78
N CYS A 27 26.99 7.20 16.75
CA CYS A 27 28.15 6.34 16.59
C CYS A 27 29.33 7.00 15.83
N GLY A 28 29.26 8.31 15.53
CA GLY A 28 30.32 9.05 14.84
C GLY A 28 30.53 8.67 13.37
N ARG A 29 29.57 7.97 12.74
CA ARG A 29 29.66 7.52 11.34
C ARG A 29 29.12 8.54 10.33
N CYS A 30 28.42 9.59 10.79
CA CYS A 30 27.86 10.64 9.94
C CYS A 30 28.19 12.04 10.49
N ALA A 31 28.64 12.94 9.63
CA ALA A 31 28.70 14.37 9.91
C ALA A 31 27.32 15.01 9.67
N ALA A 32 26.97 16.05 10.43
CA ALA A 32 25.66 16.73 10.36
C ALA A 32 25.30 17.26 8.95
N GLU A 33 26.33 17.54 8.14
CA GLU A 33 26.22 17.95 6.74
C GLU A 33 25.69 16.85 5.80
N ASN A 34 25.85 15.57 6.15
CA ASN A 34 25.39 14.44 5.35
C ASN A 34 24.12 13.76 5.89
N PHE A 35 23.45 14.37 6.89
CA PHE A 35 22.27 13.81 7.55
C PHE A 35 21.08 13.57 6.59
N VAL A 36 21.06 14.28 5.47
CA VAL A 36 20.02 14.20 4.42
C VAL A 36 20.50 13.40 3.21
N GLN A 37 21.79 13.10 3.11
CA GLN A 37 22.28 12.22 2.05
C GLN A 37 21.87 10.78 2.36
N LEU A 38 21.04 10.21 1.50
CA LEU A 38 20.68 8.80 1.60
C LEU A 38 21.91 7.95 1.23
N GLY A 39 22.61 7.48 2.25
CA GLY A 39 23.61 6.43 2.09
C GLY A 39 23.00 5.13 1.53
N PRO A 40 23.84 4.12 1.21
CA PRO A 40 23.39 2.89 0.55
C PRO A 40 22.27 2.17 1.31
N TYR A 41 22.33 2.15 2.65
CA TYR A 41 21.28 1.58 3.48
C TYR A 41 20.00 2.41 3.51
N GLY A 42 20.10 3.75 3.46
CA GLY A 42 18.96 4.65 3.36
C GLY A 42 18.23 4.51 2.02
N LEU A 43 18.97 4.37 0.92
CA LEU A 43 18.43 4.04 -0.40
C LEU A 43 17.71 2.68 -0.39
N LEU A 44 18.31 1.66 0.23
CA LEU A 44 17.71 0.33 0.32
C LEU A 44 16.41 0.37 1.13
N LEU A 45 16.40 1.03 2.29
CA LEU A 45 15.19 1.18 3.12
C LEU A 45 14.08 1.91 2.35
N THR A 46 14.43 3.00 1.68
CA THR A 46 13.49 3.82 0.90
C THR A 46 12.92 3.01 -0.27
N GLY A 47 13.77 2.26 -0.98
CA GLY A 47 13.36 1.39 -2.08
C GLY A 47 12.40 0.29 -1.64
N VAL A 48 12.71 -0.42 -0.55
CA VAL A 48 11.83 -1.46 0.00
C VAL A 48 10.48 -0.87 0.43
N THR A 49 10.49 0.30 1.07
CA THR A 49 9.27 0.95 1.54
C THR A 49 8.39 1.42 0.38
N LEU A 50 8.99 1.97 -0.68
CA LEU A 50 8.28 2.32 -1.92
C LEU A 50 7.68 1.09 -2.59
N ALA A 51 8.45 0.00 -2.71
CA ALA A 51 7.98 -1.25 -3.30
C ALA A 51 6.80 -1.84 -2.52
N ALA A 52 6.88 -1.87 -1.19
CA ALA A 52 5.79 -2.32 -0.33
C ALA A 52 4.53 -1.44 -0.48
N GLY A 53 4.70 -0.12 -0.54
CA GLY A 53 3.60 0.83 -0.79
C GLY A 53 2.92 0.58 -2.13
N LEU A 54 3.69 0.38 -3.20
CA LEU A 54 3.20 0.04 -4.54
C LEU A 54 2.43 -1.28 -4.55
N ALA A 55 2.97 -2.33 -3.93
CA ALA A 55 2.31 -3.63 -3.82
C ALA A 55 0.95 -3.52 -3.13
N LEU A 56 0.87 -2.77 -2.02
CA LEU A 56 -0.40 -2.54 -1.32
C LEU A 56 -1.41 -1.76 -2.15
N LEU A 57 -0.96 -0.74 -2.91
CA LEU A 57 -1.83 0.01 -3.81
C LEU A 57 -2.40 -0.87 -4.91
N LEU A 58 -1.58 -1.75 -5.50
CA LEU A 58 -2.00 -2.71 -6.52
C LEU A 58 -3.00 -3.71 -5.95
N LEU A 59 -2.72 -4.33 -4.80
CA LEU A 59 -3.65 -5.25 -4.13
C LEU A 59 -4.99 -4.58 -3.83
N LYS A 60 -4.96 -3.32 -3.39
CA LYS A 60 -6.18 -2.56 -3.12
C LYS A 60 -6.96 -2.25 -4.40
N ALA A 61 -6.27 -1.84 -5.47
CA ALA A 61 -6.90 -1.60 -6.76
C ALA A 61 -7.56 -2.87 -7.30
N CYS A 62 -6.87 -4.02 -7.22
CA CYS A 62 -7.42 -5.33 -7.56
C CYS A 62 -8.65 -5.68 -6.73
N ARG A 63 -8.60 -5.46 -5.40
CA ARG A 63 -9.74 -5.72 -4.51
C ARG A 63 -10.95 -4.84 -4.84
N ILE A 64 -10.75 -3.54 -5.09
CA ILE A 64 -11.83 -2.63 -5.47
C ILE A 64 -12.42 -3.02 -6.83
N ARG A 65 -11.57 -3.38 -7.81
CA ARG A 65 -12.02 -3.83 -9.13
C ARG A 65 -12.88 -5.09 -9.01
N ASN A 66 -12.43 -6.08 -8.24
CA ASN A 66 -13.20 -7.29 -7.98
C ASN A 66 -14.54 -6.97 -7.30
N LEU A 67 -14.56 -6.10 -6.28
CA LEU A 67 -15.81 -5.69 -5.62
C LEU A 67 -16.78 -4.95 -6.56
N ARG A 68 -16.26 -4.16 -7.52
CA ARG A 68 -17.10 -3.51 -8.55
C ARG A 68 -17.64 -4.52 -9.55
N LEU A 69 -16.82 -5.48 -9.97
CA LEU A 69 -17.24 -6.59 -10.85
C LEU A 69 -18.31 -7.47 -10.18
N SER A 70 -18.22 -7.66 -8.86
CA SER A 70 -19.22 -8.43 -8.10
C SER A 70 -20.55 -7.69 -7.89
N ARG A 71 -20.71 -6.44 -8.31
CA ARG A 71 -21.99 -5.72 -8.13
C ARG A 71 -22.92 -6.02 -9.30
N CYS A 72 -24.07 -6.64 -8.99
CA CYS A 72 -25.10 -6.89 -10.00
C CYS A 72 -25.79 -5.57 -10.42
N ARG A 73 -26.29 -5.49 -11.66
CA ARG A 73 -27.09 -4.33 -12.14
C ARG A 73 -28.32 -4.07 -11.28
N CYS A 74 -28.89 -5.11 -10.65
CA CYS A 74 -30.01 -4.96 -9.72
C CYS A 74 -29.61 -4.41 -8.33
N GLY A 75 -28.35 -3.97 -8.17
CA GLY A 75 -27.84 -3.29 -6.97
C GLY A 75 -27.39 -4.22 -5.84
N SER A 76 -27.56 -5.53 -5.97
CA SER A 76 -27.05 -6.50 -5.00
C SER A 76 -25.54 -6.67 -5.10
N LEU A 77 -24.89 -6.93 -3.96
CA LEU A 77 -23.51 -7.41 -3.87
C LEU A 77 -23.53 -8.92 -3.55
N PRO A 78 -23.63 -9.80 -4.56
CA PRO A 78 -23.38 -11.23 -4.37
C PRO A 78 -21.97 -11.47 -3.81
N ALA A 79 -21.86 -12.49 -2.96
CA ALA A 79 -20.58 -12.91 -2.41
C ALA A 79 -19.64 -13.41 -3.53
N PRO A 80 -18.31 -13.29 -3.36
CA PRO A 80 -17.36 -13.81 -4.33
C PRO A 80 -17.59 -15.31 -4.56
N GLY A 81 -17.57 -15.73 -5.83
CA GLY A 81 -17.78 -17.14 -6.24
C GLY A 81 -19.21 -17.51 -6.64
N TRP A 82 -20.15 -16.57 -6.63
CA TRP A 82 -21.51 -16.79 -7.11
C TRP A 82 -21.58 -16.59 -8.63
N ASP A 83 -22.10 -17.57 -9.37
CA ASP A 83 -22.34 -17.46 -10.83
C ASP A 83 -23.60 -16.64 -11.15
N PHE A 84 -24.58 -16.62 -10.24
CA PHE A 84 -25.88 -15.96 -10.41
C PHE A 84 -26.21 -15.05 -9.23
N CYS A 85 -26.94 -13.96 -9.49
CA CYS A 85 -27.40 -13.06 -8.44
C CYS A 85 -28.55 -13.71 -7.62
N PRO A 86 -28.46 -13.79 -6.27
CA PRO A 86 -29.54 -14.35 -5.44
C PRO A 86 -30.84 -13.54 -5.44
N ARG A 87 -30.79 -12.27 -5.85
CA ARG A 87 -31.94 -11.35 -5.80
C ARG A 87 -32.73 -11.28 -7.11
N CYS A 88 -32.02 -11.30 -8.24
CA CYS A 88 -32.61 -11.08 -9.55
C CYS A 88 -32.28 -12.20 -10.56
N GLY A 89 -31.57 -13.25 -10.14
CA GLY A 89 -31.25 -14.43 -10.98
C GLY A 89 -30.30 -14.17 -12.15
N THR A 90 -29.88 -12.93 -12.38
CA THR A 90 -29.04 -12.58 -13.53
C THR A 90 -27.64 -13.17 -13.40
N SER A 91 -27.09 -13.67 -14.51
CA SER A 91 -25.71 -14.14 -14.60
C SER A 91 -24.74 -13.00 -14.23
N LEU A 92 -23.76 -13.32 -13.38
CA LEU A 92 -22.68 -12.42 -12.99
C LEU A 92 -21.43 -12.59 -13.86
N LYS A 93 -21.40 -13.63 -14.71
CA LYS A 93 -20.42 -13.74 -15.79
C LYS A 93 -20.79 -12.73 -16.88
N ALA A 94 -19.95 -11.71 -17.01
CA ALA A 94 -19.98 -10.83 -18.17
C ALA A 94 -19.63 -11.66 -19.42
N THR A 95 -20.60 -11.81 -20.33
CA THR A 95 -20.31 -11.98 -21.75
C THR A 95 -19.73 -10.70 -22.32
#